data_AF-A0A4V2E3K3-F1
#
_entry.id   AF-A0A4V2E3K3-F1
#
_cell.length_a   1.000
_cell.length_b   1.000
_cell.length_c   1.000
_cell.angle_alpha   90.00
_cell.angle_beta   90.00
_cell.angle_gamma   90.00
#
_symmetry.space_group_name_H-M   'P 1'
#
loop_
_entity.id
_entity.type
_entity.pdbx_description
1 polymer ?
#
loop_
_entity_poly.entity_id
_entity_poly.type
_entity_poly.pdbx_seq_one_letter_code
_entity_poly.pdbx_strand_id
1 'polypeptide(L)'
;MLVTLLLLLALTCGAAIALGLLIVGLFEAPWLFLLVLLGLGLWGLQRVAVYATAEDEPTSEEAPTEPSAQPASPIHDGPTFTYRGVKYNAPSPEKSQGESAQVTEGVYRGQRWRRTNNADTSESAPSSAQPRPEMKYRGHTVQQ
;
A
#
# COMPACT_ATOMS: atom_id res chain seq x y z
N MET A 1 -1.59 -32.52 53.19
CA MET A 1 -0.12 -32.50 53.02
C MET A 1 0.32 -33.29 51.79
N LEU A 2 0.00 -34.57 51.67
CA LEU A 2 0.39 -35.36 50.48
C LEU A 2 -0.29 -34.91 49.19
N VAL A 3 -1.61 -34.66 49.21
CA VAL A 3 -2.36 -34.16 48.03
C VAL A 3 -1.84 -32.81 47.55
N THR A 4 -1.54 -31.90 48.47
CA THR A 4 -1.00 -30.57 48.14
C THR A 4 0.40 -30.66 47.51
N LEU A 5 1.25 -31.57 47.99
CA LEU A 5 2.57 -31.82 47.39
C LEU A 5 2.46 -32.41 45.98
N LEU A 6 1.55 -33.37 45.77
CA LEU A 6 1.30 -33.94 44.45
C LEU A 6 0.76 -32.90 43.47
N LEU A 7 -0.12 -32.00 43.93
CA LEU A 7 -0.68 -30.93 43.10
C LEU A 7 0.41 -29.92 42.71
N LEU A 8 1.28 -29.55 43.66
CA LEU A 8 2.43 -28.68 43.39
C LEU A 8 3.40 -29.31 42.40
N LEU A 9 3.70 -30.61 42.55
CA LEU A 9 4.57 -31.35 41.65
C LEU A 9 3.97 -31.48 40.24
N ALA A 10 2.66 -31.77 40.14
CA ALA A 10 1.97 -31.83 38.87
C ALA A 10 1.97 -30.46 38.16
N LEU A 11 1.78 -29.38 38.92
CA LEU A 11 1.80 -28.01 38.40
C LEU A 11 3.19 -27.61 37.91
N THR A 12 4.25 -27.89 38.67
CA THR A 12 5.62 -27.56 38.26
C THR A 12 6.08 -28.41 37.08
N CYS A 13 5.74 -29.69 37.04
CA CYS A 13 6.01 -30.57 35.91
C CYS A 13 5.26 -30.13 34.65
N GLY A 14 3.96 -29.84 34.77
CA GLY A 14 3.16 -29.32 33.68
C GLY A 14 3.67 -27.99 33.16
N ALA A 15 4.04 -27.07 34.06
CA ALA A 15 4.66 -25.80 33.70
C ALA A 15 5.98 -26.00 32.96
N ALA A 16 6.85 -26.91 33.42
CA ALA A 16 8.13 -27.20 32.77
C ALA A 16 7.94 -27.76 31.35
N ILE A 17 6.97 -28.68 31.17
CA ILE A 17 6.62 -29.23 29.85
C ILE A 17 6.09 -28.14 28.93
N ALA A 18 5.15 -27.31 29.42
CA ALA A 18 4.58 -26.21 28.64
C ALA A 18 5.66 -25.22 28.20
N LEU A 19 6.61 -24.89 29.08
CA LEU A 19 7.73 -24.00 28.79
C LEU A 19 8.69 -24.62 27.76
N GLY A 20 8.98 -25.92 27.88
CA GLY A 20 9.76 -26.66 26.89
C GLY A 20 9.10 -26.67 25.50
N LEU A 21 7.80 -26.95 25.44
CA LEU A 21 7.03 -26.91 24.20
C LEU A 21 6.94 -25.50 23.60
N LEU A 22 6.84 -24.46 24.44
CA LEU A 22 6.89 -23.07 23.99
C LEU A 22 8.23 -22.76 23.33
N ILE A 23 9.34 -23.17 23.95
CA ILE A 23 10.68 -22.97 23.38
C ILE A 23 10.83 -23.72 22.06
N VAL A 24 10.46 -25.01 22.00
CA VAL A 24 10.53 -25.79 20.76
C VAL A 24 9.65 -25.18 19.67
N GLY A 25 8.41 -24.79 20.00
CA GLY A 25 7.52 -24.11 19.07
C GLY A 25 8.05 -22.74 18.61
N LEU A 26 8.82 -22.05 19.45
CA LEU A 26 9.49 -20.80 19.11
C LEU A 26 10.60 -21.02 18.07
N PHE A 27 11.34 -22.13 18.19
CA PHE A 27 12.39 -22.50 17.23
C PHE A 27 11.80 -23.03 15.91
N GLU A 28 10.67 -23.73 15.95
CA GLU A 28 10.02 -24.30 14.77
C GLU A 28 9.21 -23.26 13.98
N ALA A 29 8.58 -22.31 14.67
CA ALA A 29 7.81 -21.22 14.08
C ALA A 29 8.20 -19.85 14.68
N PRO A 30 9.42 -19.34 14.40
CA PRO A 30 9.90 -18.07 14.94
C PRO A 30 9.08 -16.86 14.45
N TRP A 31 8.22 -17.06 13.46
CA TRP A 31 7.39 -16.00 12.91
C TRP A 31 6.48 -15.37 13.97
N LEU A 32 5.98 -16.11 14.97
CA LEU A 32 5.07 -15.54 15.97
C LEU A 32 5.79 -14.48 16.82
N PHE A 33 7.02 -14.75 17.20
CA PHE A 33 7.85 -13.79 17.93
C PHE A 33 8.18 -12.58 17.07
N LEU A 34 8.54 -12.81 15.81
CA LEU A 34 8.79 -11.74 14.85
C LEU A 34 7.54 -10.86 14.66
N LEU A 35 6.35 -11.45 14.59
CA LEU A 35 5.09 -10.72 14.48
C LEU A 35 4.78 -9.89 15.73
N VAL A 36 5.01 -10.44 16.92
CA VAL A 36 4.82 -9.70 18.18
C VAL A 36 5.81 -8.54 18.27
N LEU A 37 7.09 -8.78 17.96
CA LEU A 37 8.13 -7.75 17.97
C LEU A 37 7.83 -6.65 16.94
N LEU A 38 7.42 -7.05 15.73
CA LEU A 38 7.01 -6.13 14.68
C LEU A 38 5.80 -5.31 15.10
N GLY A 39 4.80 -5.93 15.73
CA GLY A 39 3.63 -5.25 16.27
C GLY A 39 3.98 -4.21 17.33
N LEU A 40 4.85 -4.57 18.28
CA LEU A 40 5.37 -3.63 19.29
C LEU A 40 6.13 -2.48 18.63
N GLY A 41 6.96 -2.76 17.63
CA GLY A 41 7.73 -1.76 16.89
C GLY A 41 6.81 -0.77 16.16
N LEU A 42 5.80 -1.27 15.46
CA LEU A 42 4.81 -0.45 14.77
C LEU A 42 3.99 0.40 15.75
N TRP A 43 3.58 -0.18 16.89
CA TRP A 43 2.86 0.55 17.93
C TRP A 43 3.73 1.65 18.55
N GLY A 44 5.01 1.36 18.84
CA GLY A 44 5.97 2.35 19.30
C GLY A 44 6.17 3.48 18.29
N LEU A 45 6.31 3.16 17.00
CA LEU A 45 6.47 4.14 15.94
C LEU A 45 5.24 5.02 15.76
N GLN A 46 4.03 4.44 15.87
CA GLN A 46 2.78 5.21 15.90
C GLN A 46 2.75 6.20 17.06
N ARG A 47 3.18 5.76 18.25
CA ARG A 47 3.24 6.65 19.42
C ARG A 47 4.22 7.80 19.20
N VAL A 48 5.42 7.53 18.69
CA VAL A 48 6.42 8.57 18.38
C VAL A 48 5.92 9.55 17.32
N ALA A 49 5.26 9.07 16.26
CA ALA A 49 4.72 9.93 15.20
C ALA A 49 3.68 10.93 15.75
N VAL A 50 2.85 10.52 16.71
CA VAL A 50 1.89 11.43 17.36
C VAL A 50 2.60 12.54 18.13
N TYR A 51 3.68 12.22 18.86
CA TYR A 51 4.46 13.23 19.58
C TYR A 51 5.23 14.16 18.65
N ALA A 52 5.82 13.64 17.57
CA ALA A 52 6.55 14.45 16.59
C ALA A 52 5.64 15.48 15.89
N THR A 53 4.35 15.19 15.72
CA THR A 53 3.39 16.11 15.10
C THR A 53 2.95 17.23 16.06
N ALA A 54 3.17 17.07 17.37
CA ALA A 54 2.77 18.06 18.38
C ALA A 54 3.84 19.15 18.61
N GLU A 55 5.10 18.92 18.24
CA GLU A 55 6.18 19.90 18.44
C GLU A 55 6.46 20.77 17.21
N ASP A 56 5.84 20.45 16.06
CA ASP A 56 5.90 21.23 14.81
C ASP A 56 4.64 22.10 14.62
N GLU A 57 3.96 22.52 15.69
CA GLU A 57 3.06 23.67 15.60
C GLU A 57 3.94 24.92 15.47
N PRO A 58 4.07 25.57 14.30
CA PRO A 58 4.72 26.86 14.25
C PRO A 58 3.84 27.77 15.09
N THR A 59 4.41 28.30 16.18
CA THR A 59 3.98 29.54 16.82
C THR A 59 3.73 30.56 15.71
N SER A 60 2.50 30.61 15.22
CA SER A 60 1.98 31.71 14.45
C SER A 60 1.77 32.78 15.48
N GLU A 61 2.80 33.61 15.68
CA GLU A 61 2.62 34.94 16.22
C GLU A 61 1.57 35.64 15.35
N GLU A 62 0.35 35.61 15.86
CA GLU A 62 -0.80 36.36 15.37
C GLU A 62 -0.51 37.85 15.60
N ALA A 63 0.12 38.48 14.60
CA ALA A 63 0.15 39.93 14.48
C ALA A 63 -1.16 40.39 13.82
N PRO A 64 -1.95 41.28 14.46
CA PRO A 64 -3.18 41.79 13.88
C PRO A 64 -2.84 42.94 12.92
N THR A 65 -2.82 42.67 11.61
CA THR A 65 -2.79 43.72 10.59
C THR A 65 -3.97 43.58 9.64
N GLU A 66 -4.95 44.45 9.89
CA GLU A 66 -5.97 45.06 9.02
C GLU A 66 -6.40 44.40 7.69
N PRO A 67 -7.72 44.37 7.40
CA PRO A 67 -8.26 43.87 6.14
C PRO A 67 -8.19 44.96 5.07
N SER A 68 -7.31 44.81 4.08
CA SER A 68 -7.35 45.61 2.86
C SER A 68 -7.75 44.75 1.67
N ALA A 69 -8.88 45.10 1.08
CA ALA A 69 -9.55 44.42 -0.01
C ALA A 69 -8.76 44.48 -1.32
N GLN A 70 -8.69 43.36 -2.06
CA GLN A 70 -8.88 43.36 -3.51
C GLN A 70 -9.01 41.94 -4.10
N PRO A 71 -10.04 41.65 -4.91
CA PRO A 71 -10.11 40.44 -5.72
C PRO A 71 -9.40 40.68 -7.06
N ALA A 72 -8.18 40.18 -7.20
CA ALA A 72 -7.51 40.06 -8.49
C ALA A 72 -7.75 38.66 -9.04
N SER A 73 -8.56 38.58 -10.10
CA SER A 73 -8.78 37.38 -10.90
C SER A 73 -7.44 36.81 -11.40
N PRO A 74 -7.14 35.51 -11.23
CA PRO A 74 -5.98 34.92 -11.87
C PRO A 74 -6.26 34.62 -13.34
N ILE A 75 -5.41 35.23 -14.15
CA ILE A 75 -5.18 34.99 -15.57
C ILE A 75 -4.77 33.51 -15.77
N HIS A 76 -5.28 32.92 -16.86
CA HIS A 76 -5.10 31.56 -17.37
C HIS A 76 -3.72 30.93 -17.11
N ASP A 77 -3.68 29.76 -16.46
CA ASP A 77 -2.64 28.73 -16.64
C ASP A 77 -3.11 27.36 -16.11
N GLY A 78 -3.68 26.53 -17.00
CA GLY A 78 -3.96 25.10 -16.81
C GLY A 78 -5.01 24.70 -15.74
N PRO A 79 -5.91 23.73 -16.02
CA PRO A 79 -6.78 23.17 -14.99
C PRO A 79 -5.94 22.35 -13.99
N THR A 80 -5.45 23.01 -12.94
CA THR A 80 -4.83 22.33 -11.80
C THR A 80 -5.95 21.74 -10.96
N PHE A 81 -5.96 20.42 -10.77
CA PHE A 81 -6.93 19.76 -9.90
C PHE A 81 -6.24 19.21 -8.65
N THR A 82 -6.92 19.31 -7.52
CA THR A 82 -6.42 18.82 -6.22
C THR A 82 -7.14 17.53 -5.88
N TYR A 83 -6.42 16.42 -5.72
CA TYR A 83 -6.97 15.15 -5.24
C TYR A 83 -6.22 14.73 -3.98
N ARG A 84 -6.96 14.56 -2.87
CA ARG A 84 -6.42 14.21 -1.53
C ARG A 84 -5.29 15.14 -1.04
N GLY A 85 -5.42 16.45 -1.27
CA GLY A 85 -4.44 17.45 -0.83
C GLY A 85 -3.18 17.51 -1.70
N VAL A 86 -3.04 16.66 -2.71
CA VAL A 86 -1.94 16.72 -3.69
C VAL A 86 -2.40 17.48 -4.93
N LYS A 87 -1.62 18.46 -5.35
CA LYS A 87 -1.89 19.27 -6.55
C LYS A 87 -1.34 18.55 -7.78
N TYR A 88 -2.19 18.35 -8.78
CA TYR A 88 -1.81 17.77 -10.06
C TYR A 88 -1.94 18.82 -11.15
N ASN A 89 -0.84 19.03 -11.86
CA ASN A 89 -0.84 19.85 -13.07
C ASN A 89 -1.34 18.95 -14.21
N ALA A 90 -2.42 19.34 -14.88
CA ALA A 90 -2.87 18.63 -16.07
C ALA A 90 -1.75 18.67 -17.13
N PRO A 91 -1.36 17.52 -17.73
CA PRO A 91 -0.37 17.53 -18.79
C PRO A 91 -0.92 18.33 -19.97
N SER A 92 -0.22 19.41 -20.33
CA SER A 92 -0.54 20.24 -21.49
C SER A 92 -0.45 19.39 -22.77
N PRO A 93 -1.47 19.33 -23.63
CA PRO A 93 -1.47 18.48 -24.82
C PRO A 93 -0.62 19.03 -25.99
N GLU A 94 0.40 19.85 -25.73
CA GLU A 94 1.30 20.38 -26.76
C GLU A 94 2.77 20.13 -26.41
N LYS A 95 3.27 18.94 -26.73
CA LYS A 95 4.59 18.77 -27.37
C LYS A 95 4.76 17.34 -27.88
N SER A 96 4.19 17.09 -29.05
CA SER A 96 4.66 16.04 -29.96
C SER A 96 5.99 16.51 -30.56
N GLN A 97 7.13 16.10 -29.99
CA GLN A 97 8.41 16.07 -30.72
C GLN A 97 9.50 15.36 -29.91
N GLY A 98 9.83 14.14 -30.34
CA GLY A 98 10.86 13.31 -29.72
C GLY A 98 10.59 11.83 -29.98
N GLU A 99 10.49 11.48 -31.25
CA GLU A 99 10.35 10.12 -31.80
C GLU A 99 11.46 9.20 -31.29
N SER A 100 11.20 8.55 -30.16
CA SER A 100 11.81 7.28 -29.80
C SER A 100 10.73 6.50 -29.10
N ALA A 101 10.47 5.28 -29.55
CA ALA A 101 9.46 4.40 -28.98
C ALA A 101 9.75 4.22 -27.48
N GLN A 102 9.08 5.02 -26.63
CA GLN A 102 9.33 5.02 -25.20
C GLN A 102 8.65 3.79 -24.61
N VAL A 103 9.39 2.68 -24.60
CA VAL A 103 8.98 1.46 -23.93
C VAL A 103 9.01 1.73 -22.43
N THR A 104 7.84 1.89 -21.82
CA THR A 104 7.73 1.99 -20.36
C THR A 104 7.69 0.57 -19.81
N GLU A 105 8.75 0.16 -19.11
CA GLU A 105 8.82 -1.14 -18.44
C GLU A 105 8.80 -1.00 -16.91
N GLY A 106 8.15 -1.95 -16.25
CA GLY A 106 8.03 -1.97 -14.79
C GLY A 106 7.74 -3.37 -14.24
N VAL A 107 7.87 -3.53 -12.93
CA VAL A 107 7.55 -4.77 -12.22
C VAL A 107 6.41 -4.48 -11.23
N TYR A 108 5.28 -5.16 -11.40
CA TYR A 108 4.13 -5.06 -10.50
C TYR A 108 3.79 -6.45 -9.94
N ARG A 109 3.83 -6.60 -8.61
CA ARG A 109 3.55 -7.87 -7.91
C ARG A 109 4.41 -9.06 -8.41
N GLY A 110 5.67 -8.79 -8.75
CA GLY A 110 6.57 -9.81 -9.30
C GLY A 110 6.35 -10.15 -10.77
N GLN A 111 5.34 -9.57 -11.43
CA GLN A 111 5.14 -9.69 -12.86
C GLN A 111 5.71 -8.48 -13.61
N ARG A 112 6.47 -8.74 -14.66
CA ARG A 112 6.98 -7.72 -15.57
C ARG A 112 5.86 -7.27 -16.50
N TRP A 113 5.64 -5.97 -16.59
CA TRP A 113 4.74 -5.38 -17.56
C TRP A 113 5.51 -4.39 -18.44
N ARG A 114 5.09 -4.29 -19.70
CA ARG A 114 5.66 -3.38 -20.69
C ARG A 114 4.52 -2.73 -21.45
N ARG A 115 4.55 -1.41 -21.58
CA ARG A 115 3.60 -0.65 -22.40
C ARG A 115 4.38 0.06 -23.50
N THR A 116 4.09 -0.32 -24.74
CA THR A 116 4.52 0.39 -25.94
C THR A 116 3.43 1.39 -26.29
N ASN A 117 3.70 2.68 -26.08
CA ASN A 117 2.81 3.74 -26.56
C ASN A 117 3.06 3.94 -28.06
N ASN A 118 2.61 3.00 -28.89
CA ASN A 118 2.51 3.23 -30.32
C ASN A 118 1.20 3.99 -30.53
N ALA A 119 1.31 5.29 -30.83
CA ALA A 119 0.19 6.15 -31.20
C ALA A 119 -0.34 5.86 -32.62
N ASP A 120 0.01 4.72 -33.21
CA ASP A 120 -0.63 4.19 -34.40
C ASP A 120 -1.46 2.97 -34.00
N THR A 121 -2.70 3.24 -33.60
CA THR A 121 -3.77 2.23 -33.63
C THR A 121 -4.09 1.97 -35.10
N SER A 122 -3.19 1.28 -35.80
CA SER A 122 -3.56 0.41 -36.91
C SER A 122 -3.92 -0.93 -36.30
N GLU A 123 -5.22 -1.08 -36.07
CA GLU A 123 -5.99 -2.31 -36.16
C GLU A 123 -5.18 -3.50 -36.72
N SER A 124 -4.45 -4.18 -35.84
CA SER A 124 -3.83 -5.46 -36.15
C SER A 124 -4.68 -6.53 -35.48
N ALA A 125 -5.65 -7.03 -36.25
CA ALA A 125 -6.41 -8.22 -35.92
C ALA A 125 -5.46 -9.35 -35.47
N PRO A 126 -5.73 -10.07 -34.38
CA PRO A 126 -5.00 -11.28 -34.08
C PRO A 126 -5.46 -12.38 -35.05
N SER A 127 -4.77 -12.50 -36.19
CA SER A 127 -4.74 -13.74 -36.97
C SER A 127 -3.87 -14.75 -36.22
N SER A 128 -4.47 -15.39 -35.21
CA SER A 128 -4.11 -16.76 -34.86
C SER A 128 -5.39 -17.47 -34.44
N ALA A 129 -5.69 -18.55 -35.15
CA ALA A 129 -6.81 -19.44 -34.87
C ALA A 129 -6.62 -20.07 -33.48
N GLN A 130 -7.06 -19.38 -32.44
CA GLN A 130 -7.26 -19.97 -31.13
C GLN A 130 -8.67 -20.55 -31.06
N PRO A 131 -8.85 -21.77 -30.54
CA PRO A 131 -10.19 -22.30 -30.26
C PRO A 131 -10.89 -21.35 -29.30
N ARG A 132 -12.05 -20.82 -29.72
CA ARG A 132 -12.87 -19.91 -28.89
C ARG A 132 -13.07 -20.56 -27.52
N PRO A 133 -12.67 -19.92 -26.41
CA PRO A 133 -12.90 -20.48 -25.09
C PRO A 133 -14.41 -20.54 -24.87
N GLU A 134 -14.93 -21.77 -24.80
CA GLU A 134 -16.32 -22.06 -24.49
C GLU A 134 -16.63 -21.51 -23.10
N MET A 135 -17.25 -20.32 -23.05
CA MET A 135 -17.61 -19.70 -21.79
C MET A 135 -18.93 -20.31 -21.30
N LYS A 136 -18.85 -21.14 -20.26
CA LYS A 136 -20.03 -21.63 -19.54
C LYS A 136 -20.42 -20.61 -18.48
N TYR A 137 -21.55 -19.93 -18.69
CA TYR A 137 -22.16 -19.09 -17.68
C TYR A 137 -23.43 -19.77 -17.16
N ARG A 138 -23.46 -20.08 -15.86
CA ARG A 138 -24.66 -20.58 -15.17
C ARG A 138 -25.26 -21.87 -15.77
N GLY A 139 -24.41 -22.77 -16.23
CA GLY A 139 -24.83 -24.05 -16.82
C GLY A 139 -25.21 -23.99 -18.30
N HIS A 140 -25.19 -22.79 -18.91
CA HIS A 140 -25.45 -22.61 -20.34
C HIS A 140 -24.18 -22.20 -21.08
N THR A 141 -23.97 -22.79 -22.24
CA THR A 141 -22.91 -22.43 -23.18
C THR A 141 -23.38 -21.24 -24.00
N VAL A 142 -22.71 -20.11 -23.88
CA VAL A 142 -23.00 -18.92 -24.68
C VAL A 142 -21.96 -18.84 -25.78
N GLN A 143 -22.39 -19.04 -27.02
CA GLN A 143 -21.55 -18.80 -28.20
C GLN A 143 -21.65 -17.30 -28.55
N GLN A 144 -20.52 -16.60 -28.48
CA GLN A 144 -20.34 -15.29 -29.14
C GLN A 144 -19.90 -15.51 -30.58
#